data_AF-A0A412I100-F1
#
_entry.id   AF-A0A412I100-F1
#
_cell.length_a   1.000
_cell.length_b   1.000
_cell.length_c   1.000
_cell.angle_alpha   90.00
_cell.angle_beta   90.00
_cell.angle_gamma   90.00
#
_symmetry.space_group_name_H-M   'P 1'
#
loop_
_entity.id
_entity.type
_entity.pdbx_description
1 polymer ?
#
loop_
_entity_poly.entity_id
_entity_poly.type
_entity_poly.pdbx_seq_one_letter_code
_entity_poly.pdbx_strand_id
1 'polypeptide(L)' 'MKQTKLRKSDIILHTLNPYDPEMQRYLSLSKRIEQLMNNAEDENDPCVPVELMAEFFVLQEELYQKALKKNKEEAN' A
#
# COMPACT_ATOMS: atom_id res chain seq x y z
N MET A 1 12.42 8.05 23.12
CA MET A 1 12.18 7.54 21.75
C MET A 1 11.22 8.48 21.05
N LYS A 2 11.64 9.14 19.96
CA LYS A 2 10.68 9.82 19.08
C LYS A 2 9.82 8.71 18.45
N GLN A 3 8.52 8.66 18.75
CA GLN A 3 7.61 7.81 17.99
C GLN A 3 7.63 8.31 16.54
N THR A 4 8.42 7.65 15.69
CA THR A 4 8.28 7.81 14.25
C THR A 4 6.87 7.33 13.93
N LYS A 5 6.00 8.24 13.46
CA LYS A 5 4.71 7.84 12.87
C LYS A 5 5.03 6.90 11.71
N LEU A 6 4.93 5.59 11.93
CA LEU A 6 5.06 4.60 10.87
C LEU A 6 3.94 4.86 9.86
N ARG A 7 4.29 4.83 8.57
CA ARG A 7 3.28 4.94 7.51
C ARG A 7 2.45 3.66 7.51
N LYS A 8 1.22 3.74 7.01
CA LYS A 8 0.35 2.56 6.85
C LYS A 8 1.06 1.46 6.06
N SER A 9 1.79 1.84 5.01
CA SER A 9 2.62 0.93 4.21
C SER A 9 3.62 0.15 5.06
N ASP A 10 4.31 0.81 5.98
CA ASP A 10 5.35 0.19 6.80
C ASP A 10 4.73 -0.86 7.72
N ILE A 11 3.60 -0.52 8.34
CA ILE A 11 2.86 -1.42 9.23
C ILE A 11 2.35 -2.64 8.45
N ILE A 12 1.81 -2.44 7.25
CA ILE A 12 1.36 -3.53 6.37
C ILE A 12 2.51 -4.47 6.01
N LEU A 13 3.63 -3.91 5.54
CA LEU A 13 4.78 -4.69 5.05
C LEU A 13 5.51 -5.47 6.16
N HIS A 14 5.52 -4.97 7.38
CA HIS A 14 6.18 -5.64 8.51
C HIS A 14 5.32 -6.69 9.19
N THR A 15 3.99 -6.59 9.10
CA THR A 15 3.08 -7.48 9.84
C THR A 15 2.47 -8.57 8.97
N LEU A 16 2.14 -8.29 7.71
CA LEU A 16 1.44 -9.23 6.83
C LEU A 16 2.42 -10.06 5.98
N ASN A 17 1.99 -11.26 5.58
CA ASN A 17 2.79 -12.13 4.75
C ASN A 17 2.84 -11.57 3.32
N PRO A 18 4.02 -11.27 2.75
CA PRO A 18 4.13 -10.71 1.40
C PRO A 18 3.57 -11.65 0.32
N TYR A 19 3.48 -12.95 0.56
CA TYR A 19 2.99 -13.93 -0.41
C TYR A 19 1.45 -14.11 -0.41
N ASP A 20 0.73 -13.45 0.50
CA ASP A 20 -0.74 -13.50 0.49
C ASP A 20 -1.28 -12.85 -0.80
N PRO A 21 -2.38 -13.37 -1.41
CA PRO A 21 -2.91 -12.82 -2.66
C PRO A 21 -3.25 -11.32 -2.60
N GLU A 22 -3.82 -10.85 -1.48
CA GLU A 22 -4.14 -9.44 -1.26
C GLU A 22 -2.87 -8.57 -1.17
N MET A 23 -1.82 -9.08 -0.53
CA MET A 23 -0.52 -8.42 -0.43
C MET A 23 0.18 -8.33 -1.80
N GLN A 24 0.15 -9.41 -2.57
CA GLN A 24 0.69 -9.42 -3.93
C GLN A 24 -0.05 -8.44 -4.85
N ARG A 25 -1.38 -8.35 -4.73
CA ARG A 25 -2.18 -7.34 -5.45
C ARG A 25 -1.79 -5.93 -5.04
N TYR A 26 -1.67 -5.66 -3.74
CA TYR A 26 -1.26 -4.35 -3.22
C TYR A 26 0.12 -3.92 -3.72
N LEU A 27 1.11 -4.82 -3.67
CA LEU A 27 2.46 -4.57 -4.18
C LEU A 27 2.46 -4.32 -5.69
N SER A 28 1.67 -5.10 -6.44
CA SER A 28 1.54 -4.95 -7.89
C SER A 28 0.91 -3.60 -8.27
N LEU A 29 -0.14 -3.18 -7.56
CA LEU A 29 -0.76 -1.86 -7.73
C LEU A 29 0.22 -0.74 -7.41
N SER A 30 0.94 -0.84 -6.28
CA SER A 30 1.97 0.14 -5.89
C SER A 30 3.02 0.31 -6.99
N LYS A 31 3.55 -0.80 -7.51
CA LYS A 31 4.55 -0.78 -8.58
C LYS A 31 4.02 -0.18 -9.87
N ARG A 32 2.77 -0.51 -10.24
CA ARG A 32 2.13 0.03 -11.45
C ARG A 32 1.92 1.55 -11.33
N ILE A 33 1.47 2.03 -10.17
CA ILE A 33 1.31 3.47 -9.91
C ILE A 33 2.67 4.17 -9.99
N GLU A 34 3.69 3.64 -9.33
CA GLU A 34 5.05 4.20 -9.37
C GLU A 34 5.59 4.27 -10.80
N GLN A 35 5.40 3.23 -11.61
CA GLN A 35 5.78 3.22 -13.01
C GLN A 35 5.04 4.29 -13.83
N LEU A 36 3.74 4.44 -13.64
CA LEU A 36 2.96 5.47 -14.33
C LEU A 36 3.41 6.88 -13.94
N MET A 37 3.70 7.12 -12.66
CA MET A 37 4.20 8.40 -12.18
C MET A 37 5.60 8.72 -12.73
N ASN A 38 6.48 7.73 -12.80
CA ASN A 38 7.85 7.93 -13.28
C ASN A 38 7.94 8.06 -14.81
N ASN A 39 6.94 7.56 -15.55
CA ASN A 39 6.89 7.66 -17.00
C ASN A 39 6.30 8.97 -17.52
N ALA A 40 5.67 9.77 -16.64
CA ALA A 40 5.18 11.10 -17.01
C ALA A 40 6.36 12.08 -17.00
N GLU A 41 6.75 12.57 -18.18
CA GLU A 41 7.82 13.55 -18.36
C GLU A 41 7.25 14.96 -18.57
N ASP A 42 6.03 15.07 -19.11
CA ASP A 42 5.37 16.33 -19.47
C ASP A 42 3.93 16.43 -18.94
N GLU A 43 3.40 17.66 -18.85
CA GLU A 43 2.02 17.92 -18.39
C GLU A 43 0.94 17.33 -19.30
N ASN A 44 1.28 17.02 -20.55
CA ASN A 44 0.38 16.38 -21.51
C ASN A 44 0.37 14.84 -21.40
N ASP A 45 1.25 14.24 -20.58
CA ASP A 45 1.29 12.80 -20.43
C ASP A 45 0.08 12.25 -19.66
N PRO A 46 -0.32 10.99 -19.93
CA PRO A 46 -1.39 10.35 -19.20
C PRO A 46 -1.10 10.29 -17.69
N CYS A 47 -1.93 10.96 -16.90
CA CYS A 47 -1.88 10.87 -15.44
C CYS A 47 -2.29 9.46 -14.96
N VAL A 48 -1.94 9.13 -13.72
CA VAL A 48 -2.40 7.90 -13.06
C VAL A 48 -3.93 7.86 -13.04
N PRO A 49 -4.58 6.80 -13.55
CA PRO A 49 -6.04 6.68 -13.53
C PRO A 49 -6.60 6.79 -12.10
N VAL A 50 -7.67 7.55 -11.92
CA VAL A 50 -8.28 7.77 -10.60
C VAL A 50 -8.82 6.46 -10.01
N GLU A 51 -9.32 5.57 -10.86
CA GLU A 51 -9.81 4.25 -10.48
C GLU A 51 -8.68 3.38 -9.92
N LEU A 52 -7.47 3.49 -10.49
CA LEU A 52 -6.30 2.75 -10.03
C LEU A 52 -5.85 3.25 -8.65
N MET A 53 -5.87 4.57 -8.43
CA MET A 53 -5.58 5.16 -7.13
C MET A 53 -6.64 4.77 -6.08
N ALA A 54 -7.92 4.79 -6.45
CA ALA A 54 -9.01 4.38 -5.57
C ALA A 54 -8.88 2.91 -5.15
N GLU A 55 -8.61 2.01 -6.10
CA GLU A 55 -8.36 0.59 -5.83
C GLU A 55 -7.19 0.41 -4.85
N PHE A 56 -6.09 1.12 -5.07
CA PHE A 56 -4.92 1.08 -4.20
C PHE A 56 -5.25 1.55 -2.77
N PHE A 57 -5.96 2.66 -2.61
CA PHE A 57 -6.29 3.20 -1.29
C PHE A 57 -7.27 2.33 -0.50
N VAL A 58 -8.28 1.77 -1.18
CA VAL A 58 -9.22 0.83 -0.54
C VAL A 58 -8.45 -0.39 -0.02
N LEU A 59 -7.62 -1.00 -0.86
CA LEU A 59 -6.84 -2.16 -0.48
C LEU A 59 -5.80 -1.84 0.61
N GLN A 60 -5.19 -0.64 0.58
CA GLN A 60 -4.30 -0.19 1.64
C GLN A 60 -5.01 -0.12 2.99
N GLU A 61 -6.25 0.38 3.04
CA GLU A 61 -7.00 0.46 4.28
C GLU A 61 -7.39 -0.93 4.82
N GLU A 62 -7.85 -1.82 3.96
CA GLU A 62 -8.18 -3.21 4.33
C GLU A 62 -6.97 -3.93 4.94
N LEU A 63 -5.83 -3.87 4.27
CA LEU A 63 -4.58 -4.48 4.74
C LEU A 63 -4.07 -3.80 6.02
N TYR A 64 -4.22 -2.49 6.14
CA TYR A 64 -3.84 -1.78 7.36
C TYR A 64 -4.65 -2.27 8.57
N GLN A 65 -5.97 -2.39 8.44
CA GLN A 65 -6.82 -2.90 9.52
C GLN A 65 -6.49 -4.36 9.86
N LYS A 66 -6.20 -5.20 8.85
CA LYS A 66 -5.76 -6.58 9.04
C LYS A 66 -4.42 -6.65 9.81
N ALA A 67 -3.46 -5.79 9.46
CA ALA A 67 -2.19 -5.68 10.15
C ALA A 67 -2.36 -5.21 11.61
N LEU A 68 -3.19 -4.21 11.86
CA LEU A 68 -3.49 -3.74 13.21
C LEU A 68 -4.13 -4.83 14.09
N LYS A 69 -5.00 -5.66 13.52
CA LYS A 69 -5.61 -6.80 14.23
C LYS A 69 -4.56 -7.84 14.60
N LYS A 70 -3.72 -8.26 13.65
CA LYS A 70 -2.67 -9.25 13.87
C LYS A 70 -1.64 -8.80 14.93
N ASN A 71 -1.21 -7.53 14.88
CA ASN A 71 -0.30 -6.99 15.89
C ASN A 71 -0.89 -7.02 17.31
N LYS A 72 -2.20 -6.86 17.46
CA LYS A 72 -2.86 -6.99 18.78
C LYS A 72 -2.95 -8.43 19.25
N GLU A 73 -3.14 -9.38 18.33
CA GLU A 73 -3.19 -10.81 18.65
C GLU A 73 -1.83 -11.36 19.06
N GLU A 74 -0.74 -10.92 18.42
CA GLU A 74 0.63 -11.35 18.74
C GLU A 74 1.23 -10.65 19.98
N ALA A 75 0.60 -9.58 20.47
CA ALA A 75 1.03 -8.84 21.67
C ALA A 75 0.36 -9.34 22.97
N ASN A 76 -0.59 -10.28 22.87
CA ASN A 76 -1.24 -10.96 23.99
C ASN A 76 -0.58 -12.32 24.27
#